data_AF-A0A4R7FZW3-F1
#
_entry.id   AF-A0A4R7FZW3-F1
#
_cell.length_a   1.000
_cell.length_b   1.000
_cell.length_c   1.000
_cell.angle_alpha   90.00
_cell.angle_beta   90.00
_cell.angle_gamma   90.00
#
_symmetry.space_group_name_H-M   'P 1'
#
loop_
_entity.id
_entity.type
_entity.pdbx_description
1 polymer ?
#
loop_
_entity_poly.entity_id
_entity_poly.type
_entity_poly.pdbx_seq_one_letter_code
_entity_poly.pdbx_strand_id
1 'polypeptide(L)'
;MKSPPNMARSPAWVHRLSGMPLEYGATPKDLLEGQGYLKGAKVEASSELKSTTALEVAAAFANLSNYGDRGMGGRCFFPGFAFSFGEDAQKVEVLVCLECNWVGFFWNGQDLWLAPSENGLNQFRKIYNELVERL
;
A
#
# COMPACT_ATOMS: atom_id res chain seq x y z
N MET A 1 20.13 -4.24 0.01
CA MET A 1 18.73 -3.94 -0.32
C MET A 1 18.11 -3.27 0.91
N LYS A 2 17.33 -2.19 0.76
CA LYS A 2 16.62 -1.58 1.90
C LYS A 2 15.45 -2.49 2.29
N SER A 3 15.22 -2.65 3.59
CA SER A 3 14.13 -3.50 4.10
C SER A 3 12.87 -2.68 4.39
N PRO A 4 11.67 -3.27 4.20
CA PRO A 4 10.41 -2.69 4.67
C PRO A 4 10.45 -2.35 6.17
N PRO A 5 9.72 -1.32 6.62
CA PRO A 5 9.60 -0.99 8.04
C PRO A 5 8.83 -2.08 8.80
N ASN A 6 9.00 -2.10 10.13
CA ASN A 6 8.15 -2.92 10.98
C ASN A 6 6.73 -2.34 11.01
N MET A 7 5.72 -3.19 10.78
CA MET A 7 4.31 -2.79 10.76
C MET A 7 3.63 -3.27 12.05
N ALA A 8 2.91 -2.38 12.71
CA ALA A 8 2.07 -2.76 13.85
C ALA A 8 0.99 -3.75 13.41
N ARG A 9 0.58 -4.63 14.34
CA ARG A 9 -0.37 -5.72 14.05
C ARG A 9 -1.83 -5.31 14.20
N SER A 10 -2.06 -4.22 14.94
CA SER A 10 -3.36 -3.65 15.23
C SER A 10 -3.17 -2.21 15.75
N PRO A 11 -4.10 -1.29 15.46
CA PRO A 11 -5.16 -1.45 14.46
C PRO A 11 -4.57 -1.56 13.06
N ALA A 12 -5.30 -2.17 12.14
CA ALA A 12 -4.89 -2.33 10.76
C ALA A 12 -6.08 -2.22 9.83
N TRP A 13 -5.90 -1.52 8.72
CA TRP A 13 -6.96 -1.22 7.76
C TRP A 13 -6.52 -1.59 6.36
N VAL A 14 -7.48 -2.03 5.56
CA VAL A 14 -7.34 -2.21 4.12
C VAL A 14 -8.16 -1.15 3.41
N HIS A 15 -7.60 -0.62 2.31
CA HIS A 15 -8.18 0.46 1.53
C HIS A 15 -8.20 0.09 0.05
N ARG A 16 -9.37 0.22 -0.59
CA ARG A 16 -9.50 0.19 -2.04
C ARG A 16 -9.22 1.58 -2.58
N LEU A 17 -8.34 1.68 -3.59
CA LEU A 17 -7.97 2.96 -4.17
C LEU A 17 -8.49 3.09 -5.60
N SER A 18 -9.07 4.24 -5.94
CA SER A 18 -9.43 4.60 -7.32
C SER A 18 -8.23 5.09 -8.14
N GLY A 19 -7.01 4.93 -7.59
CA GLY A 19 -5.75 5.46 -8.11
C GLY A 19 -5.51 6.95 -7.90
N MET A 20 -4.40 7.44 -8.48
CA MET A 20 -4.05 8.86 -8.50
C MET A 20 -4.78 9.51 -9.68
N PRO A 21 -5.80 10.37 -9.49
CA PRO A 21 -6.40 11.10 -10.59
C PRO A 21 -5.36 11.93 -11.35
N LEU A 22 -5.56 12.11 -12.67
CA LEU A 22 -4.67 12.89 -13.54
C LEU A 22 -4.44 14.33 -13.04
N GLU A 23 -5.37 14.85 -12.23
CA GLU A 23 -5.34 16.18 -11.60
C GLU A 23 -4.25 16.33 -10.52
N TYR A 24 -3.58 15.24 -10.10
CA TYR A 24 -2.47 15.27 -9.14
C TYR A 24 -1.21 16.00 -9.63
N GLY A 25 -1.14 16.38 -10.90
CA GLY A 25 -0.14 17.32 -11.39
C GLY A 25 -0.33 18.75 -10.88
N ALA A 26 -1.54 19.12 -10.41
CA ALA A 26 -1.93 20.50 -10.12
C ALA A 26 -2.27 20.78 -8.64
N THR A 27 -2.76 19.78 -7.88
CA THR A 27 -3.20 19.97 -6.49
C THR A 27 -2.17 19.41 -5.51
N PRO A 28 -1.65 20.20 -4.54
CA PRO A 28 -0.72 19.70 -3.52
C PRO A 28 -1.28 18.51 -2.74
N LYS A 29 -0.51 17.41 -2.67
CA LYS A 29 -0.90 16.16 -2.00
C LYS A 29 -1.36 16.38 -0.56
N ASP A 30 -0.69 17.28 0.15
CA ASP A 30 -0.93 17.58 1.56
C ASP A 30 -2.32 18.19 1.82
N LEU A 31 -2.96 18.77 0.79
CA LEU A 31 -4.31 19.34 0.92
C LEU A 31 -5.43 18.29 0.88
N LEU A 32 -5.12 17.07 0.41
CA LEU A 32 -6.11 16.00 0.22
C LEU A 32 -5.95 14.88 1.28
N GLU A 33 -4.76 14.71 1.86
CA GLU A 33 -4.53 13.72 2.92
C GLU A 33 -5.49 13.94 4.11
N GLY A 34 -6.19 12.88 4.52
CA GLY A 34 -7.19 12.95 5.60
C GLY A 34 -8.62 13.29 5.17
N GLN A 35 -8.86 13.62 3.89
CA GLN A 35 -10.21 13.87 3.33
C GLN A 35 -10.67 12.75 2.39
N GLY A 36 -10.41 11.50 2.78
CA GLY A 36 -10.66 10.34 1.91
C GLY A 36 -9.56 10.08 0.89
N TYR A 37 -8.35 10.62 1.10
CA TYR A 37 -7.15 10.27 0.33
C TYR A 37 -6.05 9.76 1.25
N LEU A 38 -5.23 8.86 0.69
CA LEU A 38 -4.06 8.27 1.34
C LEU A 38 -2.87 8.38 0.39
N LYS A 39 -1.86 9.16 0.78
CA LYS A 39 -0.65 9.48 -0.02
C LYS A 39 -0.94 9.90 -1.46
N GLY A 40 -2.01 10.68 -1.64
CA GLY A 40 -2.45 11.16 -2.93
C GLY A 40 -3.27 10.17 -3.77
N ALA A 41 -3.66 9.02 -3.23
CA ALA A 41 -4.62 8.13 -3.87
C ALA A 41 -5.98 8.27 -3.19
N LYS A 42 -7.06 8.37 -3.98
CA LYS A 42 -8.41 8.46 -3.42
C LYS A 42 -8.83 7.10 -2.88
N VAL A 43 -9.32 7.08 -1.65
CA VAL A 43 -9.87 5.90 -1.00
C VAL A 43 -11.35 5.76 -1.40
N GLU A 44 -11.68 4.65 -2.05
CA GLU A 44 -13.07 4.33 -2.42
C GLU A 44 -13.82 3.65 -1.28
N ALA A 45 -13.15 2.72 -0.62
CA ALA A 45 -13.71 1.91 0.46
C ALA A 45 -12.60 1.52 1.44
N SER A 46 -12.97 1.26 2.68
CA SER A 46 -12.06 0.83 3.74
C SER A 46 -12.74 -0.16 4.66
N SER A 47 -11.96 -1.09 5.21
CA SER A 47 -12.42 -1.99 6.25
C SER A 47 -11.29 -2.28 7.24
N GLU A 48 -11.65 -2.42 8.51
CA GLU A 48 -10.70 -2.83 9.54
C GLU A 48 -10.38 -4.32 9.38
N LEU A 49 -9.10 -4.66 9.54
CA LEU A 49 -8.62 -6.04 9.49
C LEU A 49 -8.61 -6.65 10.88
N LYS A 50 -9.00 -7.92 10.95
CA LYS A 50 -8.75 -8.75 12.13
C LYS A 50 -7.25 -8.88 12.35
N SER A 51 -6.80 -8.92 13.61
CA SER A 51 -5.38 -8.97 13.96
C SER A 51 -4.62 -10.14 13.33
N THR A 52 -5.27 -11.29 13.11
CA THR A 52 -4.68 -12.45 12.42
C THR A 52 -4.43 -12.18 10.94
N THR A 53 -5.39 -11.56 10.26
CA THR A 53 -5.24 -11.16 8.85
C THR A 53 -4.21 -10.04 8.71
N ALA A 54 -4.22 -9.06 9.62
CA ALA A 54 -3.22 -7.99 9.65
C ALA A 54 -1.79 -8.54 9.80
N LEU A 55 -1.61 -9.56 10.65
CA LEU A 55 -0.35 -10.29 10.82
C LEU A 55 0.14 -10.95 9.52
N GLU A 56 -0.74 -11.66 8.84
CA GLU A 56 -0.41 -12.36 7.59
C GLU A 56 -0.03 -11.37 6.48
N VAL A 57 -0.79 -10.29 6.34
CA VAL A 57 -0.51 -9.24 5.35
C VAL A 57 0.80 -8.51 5.68
N ALA A 58 1.01 -8.12 6.93
CA ALA A 58 2.26 -7.49 7.36
C ALA A 58 3.48 -8.40 7.11
N ALA A 59 3.35 -9.71 7.36
CA ALA A 59 4.41 -10.69 7.07
C ALA A 59 4.69 -10.79 5.56
N ALA A 60 3.65 -10.74 4.71
CA ALA A 60 3.82 -10.72 3.26
C ALA A 60 4.58 -9.48 2.79
N PHE A 61 4.30 -8.30 3.36
CA PHE A 61 5.03 -7.07 3.04
C PHE A 61 6.44 -7.01 3.63
N ALA A 62 6.69 -7.67 4.76
CA ALA A 62 8.02 -7.73 5.37
C ALA A 62 8.96 -8.73 4.67
N ASN A 63 8.41 -9.71 3.94
CA ASN A 63 9.20 -10.76 3.32
C ASN A 63 10.01 -10.23 2.12
N LEU A 64 11.35 -10.18 2.29
CA LEU A 64 12.27 -9.70 1.26
C LEU A 64 12.24 -10.51 -0.04
N SER A 65 11.84 -11.79 -0.03
CA SER A 65 11.72 -12.59 -1.26
C SER A 65 10.60 -12.12 -2.19
N ASN A 66 9.68 -11.29 -1.67
CA ASN A 66 8.61 -10.69 -2.46
C ASN A 66 9.07 -9.47 -3.28
N TYR A 67 10.34 -9.07 -3.15
CA TYR A 67 10.90 -7.92 -3.85
C TYR A 67 12.04 -8.34 -4.77
N GLY A 68 12.22 -7.60 -5.86
CA GLY A 68 13.19 -7.92 -6.90
C GLY A 68 13.42 -6.73 -7.84
N ASP A 69 13.92 -7.02 -9.04
CA ASP A 69 14.40 -6.06 -10.02
C ASP A 69 13.58 -6.06 -11.32
N ARG A 70 12.29 -6.43 -11.25
CA ARG A 70 11.42 -6.72 -12.40
C ARG A 70 11.08 -5.52 -13.32
N GLY A 71 11.90 -4.48 -13.33
CA GLY A 71 11.66 -3.24 -14.05
C GLY A 71 10.60 -2.39 -13.35
N MET A 72 10.73 -1.08 -13.48
CA MET A 72 9.85 -0.11 -12.83
C MET A 72 8.92 0.49 -13.89
N GLY A 73 7.61 0.31 -13.75
CA GLY A 73 6.62 1.07 -14.52
C GLY A 73 6.44 2.49 -13.96
N GLY A 74 5.43 3.22 -14.46
CA GLY A 74 5.00 4.49 -13.85
C GLY A 74 4.55 4.33 -12.39
N ARG A 75 4.12 5.38 -11.68
CA ARG A 75 3.55 5.27 -10.31
C ARG A 75 2.07 5.64 -10.30
N CYS A 76 1.30 4.92 -11.11
CA CYS A 76 -0.09 5.24 -11.44
C CYS A 76 -1.10 4.91 -10.34
N PHE A 77 -0.87 3.82 -9.58
CA PHE A 77 -1.77 3.29 -8.55
C PHE A 77 -3.21 3.02 -9.04
N PHE A 78 -3.38 2.79 -10.34
CA PHE A 78 -4.68 2.60 -10.96
C PHE A 78 -4.72 1.22 -11.63
N PRO A 79 -5.60 0.29 -11.20
CA PRO A 79 -6.15 0.20 -9.85
C PRO A 79 -5.06 -0.10 -8.81
N GLY A 80 -5.31 0.32 -7.58
CA GLY A 80 -4.38 0.17 -6.47
C GLY A 80 -5.10 -0.14 -5.18
N PHE A 81 -4.33 -0.49 -4.17
CA PHE A 81 -4.84 -0.69 -2.82
C PHE A 81 -3.81 -0.23 -1.82
N ALA A 82 -4.26 0.02 -0.60
CA ALA A 82 -3.39 0.37 0.48
C ALA A 82 -3.74 -0.37 1.77
N PHE A 83 -2.77 -0.39 2.66
CA PHE A 83 -2.93 -0.81 4.04
C PHE A 83 -2.41 0.28 4.97
N SER A 84 -3.10 0.50 6.08
CA SER A 84 -2.61 1.29 7.20
C SER A 84 -2.37 0.37 8.38
N PHE A 85 -1.18 0.38 8.98
CA PHE A 85 -0.81 -0.40 10.14
C PHE A 85 -0.41 0.51 11.30
N GLY A 86 -1.06 0.37 12.45
CA GLY A 86 -0.85 1.22 13.62
C GLY A 86 -1.51 2.60 13.47
N GLU A 87 -1.19 3.48 14.42
CA GLU A 87 -1.72 4.85 14.50
C GLU A 87 -0.61 5.85 14.80
N ASP A 88 -0.93 7.13 14.62
CA ASP A 88 -0.08 8.27 14.97
C ASP A 88 1.37 8.13 14.45
N ALA A 89 2.35 8.39 15.32
CA ALA A 89 3.78 8.36 15.01
C ALA A 89 4.35 6.94 14.80
N GLN A 90 3.53 5.90 14.85
CA GLN A 90 3.92 4.52 14.52
C GLN A 90 3.16 4.00 13.29
N LYS A 91 2.34 4.84 12.66
CA LYS A 91 1.57 4.47 11.48
C LYS A 91 2.51 4.18 10.31
N VAL A 92 2.33 3.00 9.71
CA VAL A 92 2.93 2.62 8.44
C VAL A 92 1.83 2.51 7.41
N GLU A 93 1.95 3.26 6.33
CA GLU A 93 1.07 3.15 5.17
C GLU A 93 1.79 2.41 4.05
N VAL A 94 1.14 1.41 3.48
CA VAL A 94 1.65 0.62 2.37
C VAL A 94 0.72 0.80 1.18
N LEU A 95 1.22 1.32 0.08
CA LEU A 95 0.46 1.47 -1.17
C LEU A 95 0.99 0.48 -2.19
N VAL A 96 0.09 -0.21 -2.87
CA VAL A 96 0.42 -1.19 -3.90
C VAL A 96 -0.26 -0.82 -5.20
N CYS A 97 0.51 -0.78 -6.29
CA CYS A 97 -0.02 -0.77 -7.64
C CYS A 97 0.30 -2.08 -8.35
N LEU A 98 -0.74 -2.83 -8.73
CA LEU A 98 -0.61 -4.11 -9.42
C LEU A 98 -0.30 -3.97 -10.92
N GLU A 99 -0.64 -2.83 -11.53
CA GLU A 99 -0.31 -2.55 -12.94
C GLU A 99 1.11 -2.03 -13.08
N CYS A 100 1.44 -1.03 -12.26
CA CYS A 100 2.71 -0.34 -12.28
C CYS A 100 3.82 -1.09 -11.51
N ASN A 101 3.49 -2.20 -10.84
CA ASN A 101 4.40 -3.05 -10.06
C ASN A 101 5.22 -2.26 -9.03
N TRP A 102 4.55 -1.47 -8.20
CA TRP A 102 5.19 -0.71 -7.12
C TRP A 102 4.55 -1.02 -5.77
N VAL A 103 5.41 -1.16 -4.76
CA VAL A 103 5.03 -1.12 -3.36
C VAL A 103 5.73 0.06 -2.70
N GLY A 104 4.95 1.04 -2.25
CA GLY A 104 5.42 2.20 -1.51
C GLY A 104 5.13 2.03 -0.02
N PHE A 105 6.13 2.25 0.82
CA PHE A 105 6.02 2.27 2.27
C PHE A 105 6.22 3.70 2.75
N PHE A 106 5.39 4.15 3.68
CA PHE A 106 5.46 5.50 4.25
C PHE A 106 5.35 5.43 5.77
N TRP A 107 6.32 6.01 6.49
CA TRP A 107 6.34 6.04 7.95
C TRP A 107 7.22 7.20 8.44
N ASN A 108 6.82 7.94 9.48
CA ASN A 108 7.64 8.99 10.10
C ASN A 108 8.31 9.97 9.12
N GLY A 109 7.58 10.39 8.08
CA GLY A 109 8.08 11.28 7.04
C GLY A 109 9.09 10.66 6.06
N GLN A 110 9.33 9.35 6.17
CA GLN A 110 10.19 8.57 5.27
C GLN A 110 9.34 7.80 4.27
N ASP A 111 9.92 7.57 3.09
CA ASP A 111 9.35 6.67 2.08
C ASP A 111 10.37 5.64 1.57
N LEU A 112 9.86 4.47 1.22
CA LEU A 112 10.61 3.41 0.54
C LEU A 112 9.76 2.84 -0.60
N TRP A 113 10.39 2.71 -1.76
CA TRP A 113 9.78 2.16 -2.96
C TRP A 113 10.49 0.88 -3.36
N LEU A 114 9.73 -0.21 -3.48
CA LEU A 114 10.25 -1.50 -3.91
C LEU A 114 9.42 -2.04 -5.08
N ALA A 115 10.11 -2.64 -6.05
CA ALA A 115 9.49 -3.42 -7.10
C ALA A 115 9.26 -4.86 -6.60
N PRO A 116 8.07 -5.44 -6.79
CA PRO A 116 7.83 -6.81 -6.42
C PRO A 116 8.58 -7.77 -7.35
N SER A 117 9.01 -8.91 -6.81
CA SER A 117 9.38 -10.07 -7.62
C SER A 117 8.12 -10.68 -8.26
N GLU A 118 8.28 -11.68 -9.13
CA GLU A 118 7.13 -12.42 -9.67
C GLU A 118 6.27 -13.07 -8.57
N ASN A 119 6.93 -13.74 -7.63
CA ASN A 119 6.27 -14.34 -6.49
C ASN A 119 5.58 -13.29 -5.62
N GLY A 120 6.24 -12.15 -5.38
CA GLY A 120 5.65 -11.03 -4.65
C GLY A 120 4.39 -10.49 -5.34
N LEU A 121 4.43 -10.31 -6.66
CA LEU A 121 3.27 -9.84 -7.42
C LEU A 121 2.10 -10.82 -7.32
N ASN A 122 2.35 -12.12 -7.45
CA ASN A 122 1.32 -13.15 -7.28
C ASN A 122 0.72 -13.12 -5.85
N GLN A 123 1.57 -12.96 -4.84
CA GLN A 123 1.14 -12.83 -3.45
C GLN A 123 0.27 -11.58 -3.24
N PHE A 124 0.68 -10.43 -3.78
CA PHE A 124 -0.05 -9.17 -3.64
C PHE A 124 -1.38 -9.18 -4.43
N ARG A 125 -1.43 -9.85 -5.59
CA ARG A 125 -2.69 -10.10 -6.32
C ARG A 125 -3.65 -10.96 -5.52
N LYS A 126 -3.16 -12.01 -4.86
CA LYS A 126 -3.98 -12.84 -3.97
C LYS A 126 -4.59 -12.00 -2.85
N ILE A 127 -3.77 -11.19 -2.17
CA ILE A 127 -4.21 -10.28 -1.11
C ILE A 127 -5.30 -9.32 -1.63
N TYR A 128 -5.11 -8.75 -2.82
CA TYR A 128 -6.11 -7.87 -3.44
C TYR A 128 -7.45 -8.57 -3.67
N ASN A 129 -7.45 -9.75 -4.30
CA ASN A 129 -8.67 -10.50 -4.60
C ASN A 129 -9.40 -10.95 -3.32
N GLU A 130 -8.66 -11.27 -2.26
CA GLU A 130 -9.23 -11.77 -1.00
C GLU A 130 -9.78 -10.65 -0.10
N LEU A 131 -9.10 -9.49 -0.07
CA LEU A 131 -9.35 -8.45 0.93
C LEU A 131 -9.84 -7.11 0.36
N VAL A 132 -9.52 -6.80 -0.90
CA VAL A 132 -9.77 -5.47 -1.49
C VAL A 132 -10.92 -5.51 -2.49
N GLU A 133 -10.95 -6.50 -3.38
CA GLU A 133 -12.00 -6.61 -4.40
C GLU A 133 -13.40 -6.77 -3.80
N ARG A 134 -13.47 -7.26 -2.56
CA ARG A 134 -14.69 -7.47 -1.78
C ARG A 134 -15.12 -6.25 -0.95
N LEU A 135 -14.34 -5.18 -0.97
CA LEU A 135 -14.70 -3.87 -0.42
C LEU A 135 -15.60 -3.14 -1.42
#